data_AF-A0A8S3B0X4-F1
#
_entry.id   AF-A0A8S3B0X4-F1
#
_cell.length_a   1.000
_cell.length_b   1.000
_cell.length_c   1.000
_cell.angle_alpha   90.00
_cell.angle_beta   90.00
_cell.angle_gamma   90.00
#
_symmetry.space_group_name_H-M   'P 1'
#
loop_
_entity.id
_entity.type
_entity.pdbx_description
1 polymer ?
#
loop_
_entity_poly.entity_id
_entity_poly.type
_entity_poly.pdbx_seq_one_letter_code
_entity_poly.pdbx_strand_id
1 'polypeptide(L)' 'LREYSFSCYCNSTTISQENQLSLFHANVRIVHIPDRKPGAVDRQIMLELDRFERAHQPPATIVLISGDIDFVGKLSDLRH' A
#
# COMPACT_ATOMS: atom_id res chain seq x y z
N LEU A 1 -6.09 17.90 -6.35
CA LEU A 1 -5.68 16.98 -5.26
C LEU A 1 -4.23 16.64 -5.49
N ARG A 2 -3.35 16.88 -4.52
CA ARG A 2 -1.94 16.51 -4.63
C ARG A 2 -1.81 15.07 -4.17
N GLU A 3 -1.42 14.17 -5.07
CA GLU A 3 -1.08 12.80 -4.70
C GLU A 3 0.17 12.82 -3.81
N TYR A 4 0.08 12.25 -2.61
CA TYR A 4 1.19 12.20 -1.67
C TYR A 4 2.07 10.97 -1.93
N SER A 5 1.44 9.82 -2.15
CA SER A 5 2.11 8.54 -2.37
C SER A 5 1.23 7.62 -3.19
N PHE A 6 1.84 6.91 -4.14
CA PHE A 6 1.23 5.82 -4.88
C PHE A 6 2.21 4.65 -4.91
N SER A 7 1.91 3.59 -4.16
CA SER A 7 2.83 2.48 -3.89
C SER A 7 2.17 1.12 -4.10
N CYS A 8 2.92 0.17 -4.64
CA CYS A 8 2.55 -1.24 -4.75
C CYS A 8 3.44 -2.06 -3.80
N TYR A 9 2.81 -2.80 -2.87
CA TYR A 9 3.50 -3.64 -1.90
C TYR A 9 3.48 -5.09 -2.36
N CYS A 10 4.65 -5.68 -2.58
CA CYS A 10 4.75 -7.04 -3.12
C CYS A 10 6.15 -7.61 -2.94
N ASN A 11 6.28 -8.92 -3.11
CA ASN A 11 7.59 -9.49 -3.40
C ASN A 11 7.95 -9.19 -4.88
N SER A 12 8.81 -8.20 -5.13
CA SER A 12 9.15 -7.83 -6.51
C SER A 12 9.71 -8.98 -7.36
N THR A 13 10.28 -10.04 -6.77
CA THR A 13 10.75 -11.21 -7.55
C THR A 13 9.62 -12.02 -8.17
N THR A 14 8.37 -11.82 -7.74
CA THR A 14 7.19 -12.51 -8.29
C THR A 14 6.50 -11.72 -9.40
N ILE A 15 6.96 -10.50 -9.69
CA ILE A 15 6.41 -9.65 -10.75
C ILE A 15 7.30 -9.77 -11.99
N SER A 16 6.69 -9.91 -13.17
CA SER A 16 7.41 -9.92 -14.45
C SER A 16 8.13 -8.59 -14.71
N GLN A 17 9.22 -8.63 -15.47
CA GLN A 17 9.95 -7.40 -15.85
C GLN A 17 9.05 -6.40 -16.59
N GLU A 18 8.16 -6.90 -17.47
CA GLU A 18 7.18 -6.07 -18.17
C GLU A 18 6.29 -5.30 -17.19
N ASN A 19 5.69 -5.98 -16.21
CA ASN A 19 4.83 -5.32 -15.21
C ASN A 19 5.62 -4.37 -14.31
N GLN A 20 6.87 -4.69 -13.96
CA GLN A 20 7.73 -3.77 -13.22
C GLN A 20 8.00 -2.48 -14.01
N LEU A 21 8.26 -2.59 -15.31
CA LEU A 21 8.44 -1.44 -16.20
C LEU A 21 7.15 -0.64 -16.34
N SER A 22 5.99 -1.29 -16.50
CA SER A 22 4.70 -0.60 -16.55
C SER A 22 4.42 0.19 -15.26
N LEU A 23 4.68 -0.40 -14.10
CA LEU A 23 4.54 0.29 -12.80
C LEU A 23 5.51 1.47 -12.69
N PHE A 24 6.76 1.30 -13.12
CA PHE A 24 7.74 2.38 -13.16
C PHE A 24 7.30 3.54 -14.07
N HIS A 25 6.85 3.24 -15.29
CA HIS A 25 6.35 4.25 -16.22
C HIS A 25 5.09 4.98 -15.73
N ALA A 26 4.28 4.32 -14.91
CA ALA A 26 3.13 4.92 -14.23
C ALA A 26 3.51 5.68 -12.94
N ASN A 27 4.80 5.88 -12.65
CA ASN A 27 5.31 6.50 -11.41
C ASN A 27 4.84 5.79 -10.12
N VAL A 28 4.57 4.49 -10.18
CA VAL A 28 4.19 3.68 -9.01
C VAL A 28 5.45 3.22 -8.29
N ARG A 29 5.55 3.51 -6.98
CA ARG A 29 6.65 3.01 -6.17
C ARG A 29 6.43 1.53 -5.82
N ILE A 30 7.33 0.66 -6.27
CA ILE A 30 7.34 -0.74 -5.83
C ILE A 30 8.05 -0.83 -4.48
N VAL A 31 7.33 -1.28 -3.45
CA VAL A 31 7.89 -1.58 -2.13
C VAL A 31 8.11 -3.08 -2.04
N HIS A 32 9.37 -3.49 -2.13
CA HIS A 32 9.77 -4.90 -2.09
C HIS A 32 9.64 -5.49 -0.68
N ILE A 33 8.83 -6.54 -0.54
CA ILE A 33 8.65 -7.32 0.68
C ILE A 33 9.24 -8.73 0.45
N PRO A 34 10.43 -9.04 0.98
CA PRO A 34 11.10 -10.32 0.71
C PRO A 34 10.47 -11.49 1.48
N ASP A 35 9.79 -11.22 2.60
CA ASP A 35 9.22 -12.25 3.46
C ASP A 35 8.03 -12.93 2.77
N ARG A 36 8.14 -14.26 2.61
CA ARG A 36 7.12 -15.10 1.99
C ARG A 36 6.09 -15.62 2.99
N LYS A 37 6.21 -15.27 4.28
CA LYS A 37 5.21 -15.61 5.28
C LYS A 37 3.87 -14.97 4.91
N PRO A 38 2.75 -15.71 5.02
CA PRO A 38 1.42 -15.12 4.93
C PRO A 38 1.28 -13.91 5.85
N GLY A 39 0.68 -12.83 5.35
CA GLY A 39 0.48 -11.60 6.11
C GLY A 39 1.67 -10.62 6.13
N ALA A 40 2.83 -10.94 5.54
CA ALA A 40 3.98 -10.03 5.57
C ALA A 40 3.73 -8.72 4.81
N VAL A 41 3.10 -8.81 3.62
CA VAL A 41 2.69 -7.66 2.83
C VAL A 41 1.63 -6.85 3.59
N ASP A 42 0.65 -7.52 4.19
CA ASP A 42 -0.48 -6.87 4.86
C ASP A 42 -0.04 -6.07 6.08
N ARG A 43 0.88 -6.62 6.88
CA ARG A 43 1.51 -5.89 7.99
C ARG A 43 2.22 -4.64 7.51
N GLN A 44 2.92 -4.68 6.38
CA GLN A 44 3.60 -3.50 5.85
C GLN A 44 2.59 -2.44 5.38
N ILE A 45 1.50 -2.85 4.75
CA ILE A 45 0.41 -1.94 4.36
C ILE A 45 -0.22 -1.30 5.61
N MET A 46 -0.51 -2.08 6.66
CA MET A 46 -1.03 -1.56 7.93
C MET A 46 -0.11 -0.52 8.56
N LEU A 47 1.21 -0.78 8.59
CA LEU A 47 2.19 0.18 9.10
C LEU A 47 2.23 1.48 8.30
N GLU A 48 2.07 1.43 6.97
CA GLU A 48 1.99 2.63 6.15
C GLU A 48 0.70 3.41 6.41
N LEU A 49 -0.42 2.72 6.57
CA LEU A 49 -1.69 3.35 6.94
C LEU A 49 -1.59 4.05 8.30
N ASP A 50 -0.99 3.42 9.31
CA ASP A 50 -0.72 4.04 10.63
C ASP A 50 0.22 5.26 10.52
N ARG A 51 1.18 5.21 9.60
CA ARG A 51 2.07 6.34 9.34
C ARG A 51 1.33 7.48 8.67
N PHE A 52 0.48 7.18 7.70
CA PHE A 52 -0.33 8.17 6.99
C PHE A 52 -1.26 8.90 7.96
N GLU A 53 -1.99 8.17 8.79
CA GLU A 53 -2.91 8.71 9.81
C GLU A 53 -2.20 9.68 10.76
N ARG A 54 -1.02 9.31 11.27
CA ARG A 54 -0.25 10.17 12.18
C ARG A 54 0.32 11.42 11.50
N ALA A 55 0.58 11.36 10.20
CA ALA A 55 1.22 12.44 9.46
C ALA A 55 0.25 13.42 8.80
N HIS A 56 -1.00 13.03 8.56
CA HIS A 56 -1.97 13.81 7.79
C HIS A 56 -3.27 14.00 8.58
N GLN A 57 -3.69 15.26 8.74
CA GLN A 57 -4.98 15.59 9.32
C GLN A 57 -6.07 15.64 8.24
N PRO A 58 -7.35 15.40 8.60
CA PRO A 58 -8.46 15.62 7.69
C PRO A 58 -8.49 17.06 7.12
N PRO A 59 -8.89 17.26 5.85
CA PRO A 59 -9.36 16.25 4.91
C PRO A 59 -8.21 15.50 4.21
N ALA A 60 -8.30 14.17 4.20
CA ALA A 60 -7.37 13.28 3.51
C ALA A 60 -8.14 12.13 2.84
N THR A 61 -7.59 11.58 1.76
CA THR A 61 -8.19 10.44 1.04
C THR A 61 -7.17 9.32 0.95
N ILE A 62 -7.59 8.12 1.32
CA ILE A 62 -6.83 6.89 1.16
C ILE A 62 -7.57 6.03 0.13
N VAL A 63 -6.82 5.51 -0.85
CA VAL A 63 -7.32 4.51 -1.79
C VAL A 63 -6.53 3.23 -1.57
N LEU A 64 -7.18 2.20 -1.03
CA LEU A 64 -6.60 0.87 -0.87
C LEU A 64 -7.16 -0.04 -1.97
N ILE A 65 -6.27 -0.60 -2.79
CA ILE A 65 -6.61 -1.60 -3.80
C ILE A 65 -6.23 -2.97 -3.23
N SER A 66 -7.18 -3.60 -2.53
CA SER A 66 -7.02 -4.93 -1.95
C SER A 66 -8.37 -5.65 -1.91
N GLY A 67 -8.34 -6.99 -2.03
CA GLY A 67 -9.49 -7.86 -1.81
C GLY A 67 -9.51 -8.53 -0.44
N ASP A 68 -8.53 -8.23 0.42
CA ASP A 68 -8.36 -8.89 1.71
C ASP A 68 -9.25 -8.25 2.79
N ILE A 69 -9.98 -9.10 3.54
CA ILE A 69 -10.90 -8.70 4.60
C ILE A 69 -10.18 -8.22 5.85
N ASP A 70 -8.91 -8.58 6.04
CA ASP A 70 -8.13 -8.24 7.24
C ASP A 70 -7.90 -6.73 7.38
N PHE A 71 -8.09 -5.94 6.31
CA PHE A 71 -7.98 -4.48 6.36
C PHE A 71 -9.23 -3.76 6.87
N VAL A 72 -10.38 -4.45 7.02
CA VAL A 72 -11.65 -3.82 7.38
C VAL A 72 -11.58 -3.05 8.70
N GLY A 73 -10.92 -3.61 9.71
CA GLY A 73 -10.74 -2.94 11.01
C GLY A 73 -10.00 -1.62 10.84
N LYS A 74 -8.84 -1.64 10.18
CA LYS A 74 -8.03 -0.45 9.97
C LYS A 74 -8.74 0.62 9.13
N LEU A 75 -9.49 0.23 8.11
CA LEU A 75 -10.28 1.16 7.29
C LEU A 75 -11.41 1.83 8.08
N SER A 76 -12.02 1.11 9.03
CA SER A 76 -13.03 1.66 9.93
C SER A 76 -12.45 2.71 10.87
N ASP A 77 -11.24 2.46 11.40
CA ASP A 77 -10.53 3.40 12.27
C ASP A 77 -10.18 4.68 11.51
N LEU A 78 -9.61 4.58 10.30
CA LEU A 78 -9.21 5.72 9.47
C LEU A 78 -10.36 6.62 9.00
N ARG A 79 -11.60 6.15 9.11
CA ARG A 79 -12.79 6.92 8.69
C ARG A 79 -13.23 7.93 9.75
N HIS A 80 -12.89 7.72 11.03
CA HIS A 80 -13.38 8.52 12.16
C HIS A 80 -12.23 9.19 12.90
#